data_AF-A0A7S1RRJ5-F1
#
_entry.id   AF-A0A7S1RRJ5-F1
#
_cell.length_a   1.000
_cell.length_b   1.000
_cell.length_c   1.000
_cell.angle_alpha   90.00
_cell.angle_beta   90.00
_cell.angle_gamma   90.00
#
_symmetry.space_group_name_H-M   'P 1'
#
loop_
_entity.id
_entity.type
_entity.pdbx_description
1 polymer ?
#
loop_
_entity_poly.entity_id
_entity_poly.type
_entity_poly.pdbx_seq_one_letter_code
_entity_poly.pdbx_strand_id
1 'polypeptide(L)'
;PQVRQEAVVLLKRYKWQLKARGGRDAPKLQVVALTCANLSTKYWEQHGIPEHMLHSLSCNAYTRQHFIDAEVEVMRVLECDVHWEGTLLAEWVPMLLHLAGPLTQEEADVTKIASVAMHIADVLAFQDEL
;
A
#
# COMPACT_ATOMS: atom_id res chain seq x y z
N PRO A 1 -0.93 -4.29 9.01
CA PRO A 1 -2.06 -4.28 8.04
C PRO A 1 -1.92 -3.15 7.01
N GLN A 2 -1.48 -1.99 7.48
CA GLN A 2 -1.20 -0.77 6.74
C GLN A 2 -0.28 -1.00 5.55
N VAL A 3 0.88 -1.65 5.76
CA VAL A 3 1.82 -2.02 4.67
C VAL A 3 1.11 -2.79 3.55
N ARG A 4 0.29 -3.78 3.90
CA ARG A 4 -0.41 -4.63 2.93
C ARG A 4 -1.45 -3.85 2.14
N GLN A 5 -2.26 -3.05 2.82
CA GLN A 5 -3.31 -2.23 2.18
C GLN A 5 -2.68 -1.17 1.27
N GLU A 6 -1.68 -0.44 1.78
CA GLU A 6 -0.98 0.60 1.04
C GLU A 6 -0.28 0.03 -0.20
N ALA A 7 0.36 -1.14 -0.09
CA ALA A 7 1.03 -1.77 -1.23
C ALA A 7 0.05 -2.08 -2.38
N VAL A 8 -1.17 -2.51 -2.04
CA VAL A 8 -2.22 -2.86 -3.01
C VAL A 8 -2.82 -1.60 -3.64
N VAL A 9 -3.10 -0.59 -2.83
CA VAL A 9 -3.61 0.69 -3.32
C VAL A 9 -2.58 1.38 -4.21
N LEU A 10 -1.30 1.37 -3.82
CA LEU A 10 -0.20 1.92 -4.59
C LEU A 10 -0.08 1.21 -5.95
N LEU A 11 -0.18 -0.11 -5.97
CA LEU A 11 -0.20 -0.90 -7.20
C LEU A 11 -1.40 -0.56 -8.10
N LYS A 12 -2.60 -0.43 -7.52
CA LYS A 12 -3.81 -0.01 -8.24
C LYS A 12 -3.66 1.37 -8.87
N ARG A 13 -3.18 2.35 -8.11
CA ARG A 13 -2.90 3.71 -8.59
C ARG A 13 -1.89 3.71 -9.73
N TYR A 14 -0.80 2.97 -9.58
CA TYR A 14 0.20 2.83 -10.64
C TYR A 14 -0.44 2.29 -11.92
N LYS A 15 -1.20 1.20 -11.83
CA LYS A 15 -1.86 0.57 -12.99
C LYS A 15 -2.86 1.52 -13.66
N TRP A 16 -3.65 2.25 -12.87
CA TRP A 16 -4.60 3.26 -13.36
C TRP A 16 -3.88 4.39 -14.11
N GLN A 17 -2.83 4.95 -13.52
CA GLN A 17 -2.05 6.04 -14.12
C GLN A 17 -1.30 5.59 -15.38
N LEU A 18 -0.74 4.38 -15.37
CA LEU A 18 -0.08 3.81 -16.54
C LEU A 18 -1.05 3.65 -17.72
N LYS A 19 -2.27 3.17 -17.45
CA LYS A 19 -3.34 3.05 -18.45
C LYS A 19 -3.75 4.42 -18.99
N ALA A 20 -3.92 5.42 -18.14
CA ALA A 20 -4.24 6.79 -18.54
C ALA A 20 -3.14 7.42 -19.43
N ARG A 21 -1.87 7.09 -19.17
CA ARG A 21 -0.71 7.55 -19.95
C ARG A 21 -0.48 6.76 -21.26
N GLY A 22 -1.33 5.78 -21.58
CA GLY A 22 -1.25 5.01 -22.83
C GLY A 22 -0.08 4.03 -22.92
N GLY A 23 0.52 3.65 -21.79
CA GLY A 23 1.67 2.73 -21.74
C GLY A 23 1.31 1.34 -22.25
N ARG A 24 2.07 0.82 -23.24
CA ARG A 24 1.88 -0.52 -23.83
C ARG A 24 2.74 -1.62 -23.20
N ASP A 25 3.87 -1.26 -22.57
CA ASP A 25 4.77 -2.20 -21.91
C ASP A 25 4.90 -1.83 -20.43
N ALA A 26 4.05 -2.40 -19.59
CA ALA A 26 4.28 -2.36 -18.15
C ALA A 26 5.50 -3.25 -17.83
N PRO A 27 6.40 -2.85 -16.91
CA PRO A 27 7.31 -3.78 -16.26
C PRO A 27 6.53 -5.01 -15.79
N LYS A 28 7.19 -6.17 -15.69
CA LYS A 28 6.51 -7.38 -15.24
C LYS A 28 5.78 -7.09 -13.93
N LEU A 29 4.45 -7.24 -13.91
CA LEU A 29 3.58 -6.78 -12.80
C LEU A 29 4.06 -7.24 -11.42
N GLN A 30 4.72 -8.40 -11.35
CA GLN A 30 5.36 -8.92 -10.14
C GLN A 30 6.46 -8.02 -9.57
N VAL A 31 7.37 -7.48 -10.41
CA VAL A 31 8.44 -6.58 -9.91
C VAL A 31 7.83 -5.29 -9.37
N VAL A 32 6.81 -4.76 -10.06
CA VAL A 32 6.08 -3.56 -9.62
C VAL A 32 5.37 -3.82 -8.29
N ALA A 33 4.67 -4.96 -8.15
CA ALA A 33 3.98 -5.31 -6.93
C ALA A 33 4.93 -5.45 -5.72
N LEU A 34 6.08 -6.11 -5.93
CA LEU A 34 7.12 -6.22 -4.89
C LEU A 34 7.73 -4.85 -4.54
N THR A 35 7.93 -3.99 -5.54
CA THR A 35 8.38 -2.61 -5.34
C THR A 35 7.35 -1.79 -4.56
N CYS A 36 6.06 -1.89 -4.88
CA CYS A 36 5.00 -1.23 -4.12
C CYS A 36 4.99 -1.68 -2.66
N ALA A 37 5.13 -2.99 -2.40
CA ALA A 37 5.27 -3.50 -1.04
C ALA A 37 6.51 -2.95 -0.32
N ASN A 38 7.65 -2.88 -1.01
CA ASN A 38 8.89 -2.31 -0.47
C ASN A 38 8.76 -0.81 -0.14
N LEU A 39 8.09 -0.04 -1.00
CA LEU A 39 7.81 1.38 -0.73
C LEU A 39 6.89 1.54 0.48
N SER A 40 5.84 0.72 0.59
CA SER A 40 4.94 0.74 1.75
C SER A 40 5.63 0.35 3.05
N THR A 41 6.55 -0.62 3.05
CA THR A 41 7.36 -0.94 4.24
C THR A 41 8.28 0.22 4.62
N LYS A 42 8.96 0.85 3.64
CA LYS A 42 9.82 2.02 3.91
C LYS A 42 9.04 3.15 4.58
N TYR A 43 7.80 3.38 4.18
CA TYR A 43 6.94 4.42 4.75
C TYR A 43 6.46 4.06 6.17
N TRP A 44 5.83 2.90 6.35
CA TRP A 44 5.16 2.54 7.61
C TRP A 44 6.09 1.98 8.69
N GLU A 45 7.12 1.25 8.29
CA GLU A 45 8.03 0.53 9.19
C GLU A 45 9.42 1.19 9.26
N GLN A 46 9.64 2.27 8.50
CA GLN A 46 10.90 3.00 8.41
C GLN A 46 12.08 2.15 7.90
N HIS A 47 11.80 0.96 7.35
CA HIS A 47 12.77 0.09 6.71
C HIS A 47 12.19 -0.57 5.46
N GLY A 48 13.03 -0.76 4.44
CA GLY A 48 12.64 -1.51 3.24
C GLY A 48 12.67 -3.01 3.46
N ILE A 49 12.10 -3.75 2.51
CA ILE A 49 12.28 -5.20 2.40
C ILE A 49 13.73 -5.45 1.97
N PRO A 50 14.51 -6.22 2.75
CA PRO A 50 15.87 -6.60 2.39
C PRO A 50 15.96 -7.24 1.00
N GLU A 51 17.01 -6.88 0.26
CA GLU A 51 17.20 -7.29 -1.14
C GLU A 51 17.15 -8.81 -1.32
N HIS A 52 17.80 -9.58 -0.44
CA HIS A 52 17.78 -11.04 -0.50
C HIS A 52 16.36 -11.64 -0.38
N MET A 53 15.47 -10.98 0.38
CA MET A 53 14.06 -11.39 0.46
C MET A 53 13.30 -11.05 -0.81
N LEU A 54 13.55 -9.88 -1.44
CA LEU A 54 12.96 -9.54 -2.73
C LEU A 54 13.37 -10.52 -3.84
N HIS A 55 14.63 -10.96 -3.85
CA HIS A 55 15.11 -12.03 -4.74
C HIS A 55 14.39 -13.35 -4.47
N SER A 56 14.31 -13.76 -3.20
CA SER A 56 13.60 -14.99 -2.81
C SER A 56 12.12 -14.97 -3.22
N LEU A 57 11.41 -13.88 -2.93
CA LEU A 57 9.98 -13.68 -3.24
C LEU A 57 9.70 -13.60 -4.75
N SER A 58 10.68 -13.20 -5.53
CA SER A 58 10.61 -13.22 -6.99
C SER A 58 11.12 -14.52 -7.62
N CYS A 59 11.45 -15.54 -6.82
CA CYS A 59 12.08 -16.77 -7.28
C CYS A 59 13.36 -16.51 -8.11
N ASN A 60 14.12 -15.48 -7.75
CA ASN A 60 15.31 -14.98 -8.44
C ASN A 60 15.05 -14.55 -9.90
N ALA A 61 13.81 -14.20 -10.25
CA ALA A 61 13.45 -13.76 -11.60
C ALA A 61 13.96 -12.35 -11.95
N TYR A 62 14.29 -11.55 -10.93
CA TYR A 62 14.71 -10.15 -11.09
C TYR A 62 16.06 -9.91 -10.40
N THR A 63 16.82 -8.97 -10.95
CA THR A 63 18.06 -8.48 -10.35
C THR A 63 17.79 -7.21 -9.54
N ARG A 64 18.78 -6.76 -8.76
CA ARG A 64 18.73 -5.47 -8.06
C ARG A 64 18.35 -4.31 -8.98
N GLN A 65 18.91 -4.29 -10.20
CA GLN A 65 18.66 -3.22 -11.16
C GLN A 65 17.19 -3.15 -11.56
N HIS A 66 16.53 -4.30 -11.76
CA HIS A 66 15.11 -4.34 -12.08
C HIS A 66 14.24 -3.74 -10.97
N PHE A 67 14.59 -3.97 -9.70
CA PHE A 67 13.89 -3.36 -8.57
C PHE A 67 14.11 -1.84 -8.51
N ILE A 68 15.33 -1.36 -8.78
CA ILE A 68 15.64 0.08 -8.86
C ILE A 68 14.86 0.74 -10.01
N ASP A 69 14.87 0.14 -11.20
CA ASP A 69 14.16 0.66 -12.36
C ASP A 69 12.65 0.71 -12.11
N ALA A 70 12.09 -0.34 -11.50
CA ALA A 70 10.69 -0.39 -11.09
C ALA A 70 10.36 0.67 -10.03
N GLU A 71 11.24 0.91 -9.05
CA GLU A 71 11.04 1.93 -8.01
C GLU A 71 11.00 3.33 -8.63
N VAL A 72 11.98 3.66 -9.46
CA VAL A 72 12.03 4.93 -10.19
C VAL A 72 10.81 5.11 -11.09
N GLU A 73 10.37 4.06 -11.76
CA GLU A 73 9.19 4.12 -12.62
C GLU A 73 7.91 4.33 -11.83
N VAL A 74 7.70 3.59 -10.73
CA VAL A 74 6.54 3.76 -9.85
C VAL A 74 6.48 5.20 -9.35
N MET A 75 7.60 5.72 -8.84
CA MET A 75 7.69 7.11 -8.40
C MET A 75 7.37 8.08 -9.54
N ARG A 76 7.91 7.87 -10.75
CA ARG A 76 7.64 8.74 -11.90
C ARG A 76 6.18 8.70 -12.37
N VAL A 77 5.57 7.53 -12.39
CA VAL A 77 4.17 7.34 -12.81
C VAL A 77 3.22 7.97 -11.80
N LEU A 78 3.56 7.89 -10.52
CA LEU A 78 2.78 8.46 -9.42
C LEU A 78 3.22 9.89 -9.04
N GLU A 79 4.10 10.52 -9.81
CA GLU A 79 4.56 11.90 -9.55
C GLU A 79 5.17 12.08 -8.14
N CYS A 80 5.87 11.05 -7.69
CA CYS A 80 6.46 10.89 -6.35
C CYS A 80 5.43 10.83 -5.22
N ASP A 81 4.14 10.81 -5.53
CA ASP A 81 3.06 10.61 -4.57
C ASP A 81 2.84 9.13 -4.29
N VAL A 82 3.77 8.57 -3.51
CA VAL A 82 3.79 7.16 -3.09
C VAL A 82 3.14 6.92 -1.74
N HIS A 83 2.35 7.89 -1.28
CA HIS A 83 1.48 7.79 -0.12
C HIS A 83 0.04 8.03 -0.56
N TRP A 84 -0.92 7.30 0.00
CA TRP A 84 -2.33 7.52 -0.29
C TRP A 84 -3.09 7.99 0.93
N GLU A 85 -3.69 9.18 0.84
CA GLU A 85 -4.65 9.72 1.79
C GLU A 85 -5.96 8.89 1.92
N GLY A 86 -6.02 7.63 1.47
CA GLY A 86 -7.09 6.70 1.84
C GLY A 86 -6.71 5.77 2.99
N THR A 87 -5.41 5.70 3.35
CA THR A 87 -5.03 5.26 4.72
C THR A 87 -5.58 6.19 5.78
N LEU A 88 -6.13 7.35 5.38
CA LEU A 88 -6.96 8.17 6.26
C LEU A 88 -8.07 7.35 6.94
N LEU A 89 -8.63 6.27 6.39
CA LEU A 89 -9.60 5.50 7.17
C LEU A 89 -8.94 4.77 8.37
N ALA A 90 -7.73 4.24 8.19
CA ALA A 90 -6.96 3.59 9.25
C ALA A 90 -6.28 4.60 10.21
N GLU A 91 -5.99 5.82 9.76
CA GLU A 91 -5.39 6.88 10.58
C GLU A 91 -6.45 7.75 11.28
N TRP A 92 -7.57 8.03 10.60
CA TRP A 92 -8.65 8.85 11.13
C TRP A 92 -9.54 8.05 12.05
N VAL A 93 -9.74 6.74 11.84
CA VAL A 93 -10.57 5.98 12.78
C VAL A 93 -10.01 6.00 14.20
N PRO A 94 -8.70 5.74 14.45
CA PRO A 94 -8.11 5.93 15.76
C PRO A 94 -8.24 7.36 16.29
N MET A 95 -8.03 8.37 15.44
CA MET A 95 -8.15 9.79 15.82
C MET A 95 -9.60 10.17 16.17
N LEU A 96 -10.58 9.76 15.37
CA LEU A 96 -12.00 10.00 15.56
C LEU A 96 -12.52 9.21 16.77
N LEU A 97 -12.06 7.98 16.99
CA LEU A 97 -12.36 7.20 18.19
C LEU A 97 -11.76 7.85 19.45
N HIS A 98 -10.55 8.40 19.36
CA HIS A 98 -9.95 9.16 20.45
C HIS A 98 -10.76 10.42 20.77
N LEU A 99 -11.16 11.19 19.76
CA LEU A 99 -11.99 12.39 19.91
C LEU A 99 -13.41 12.07 20.40
N ALA A 100 -13.97 10.93 19.98
CA ALA A 100 -15.26 10.42 20.44
C ALA A 100 -15.16 9.66 21.77
N GLY A 101 -13.96 9.50 22.33
CA GLY A 101 -13.68 8.80 23.60
C GLY A 101 -14.63 9.16 24.75
N PRO A 102 -14.98 10.44 24.97
CA PRO A 102 -15.94 10.84 26.00
C PRO A 102 -17.38 10.38 25.75
N LEU A 103 -17.72 10.01 24.51
CA LEU A 103 -19.04 9.50 24.08
C LEU A 103 -19.10 7.97 24.04
N THR A 104 -17.95 7.30 23.89
CA THR A 104 -17.85 5.83 23.94
C THR A 104 -17.70 5.37 25.39
N GLN A 105 -18.73 4.70 25.92
CA GLN A 105 -18.77 4.34 27.34
C GLN A 105 -17.83 3.17 27.73
N GLU A 106 -17.35 2.37 26.76
CA GLU A 106 -16.52 1.17 27.03
C GLU A 106 -15.38 0.98 26.01
N GLU A 107 -14.18 0.62 26.48
CA GLU A 107 -13.01 0.29 25.64
C GLU A 107 -13.27 -0.87 24.66
N ALA A 108 -14.21 -1.76 25.00
CA ALA A 108 -14.65 -2.85 24.15
C ALA A 108 -15.29 -2.35 22.84
N ASP A 109 -15.99 -1.21 22.88
CA ASP A 109 -16.66 -0.66 21.70
C ASP A 109 -15.68 0.04 20.77
N VAL A 110 -14.66 0.71 21.32
CA VAL A 110 -13.54 1.27 20.55
C VAL A 110 -12.83 0.17 19.75
N THR A 111 -12.58 -0.98 20.38
CA THR A 111 -11.92 -2.12 19.73
C THR A 111 -12.77 -2.73 18.61
N LYS A 112 -14.08 -2.86 18.81
CA LYS A 112 -15.01 -3.35 17.76
C LYS A 112 -15.07 -2.39 16.58
N ILE A 113 -15.18 -1.08 16.82
CA ILE A 113 -15.25 -0.08 15.75
C ILE A 113 -13.93 -0.06 14.96
N ALA A 114 -12.78 -0.14 15.64
CA ALA A 114 -11.49 -0.26 14.98
C ALA A 114 -11.41 -1.51 14.09
N SER A 115 -11.92 -2.65 14.55
CA SER A 115 -11.99 -3.89 13.76
C SER A 115 -12.88 -3.75 12.51
N VAL A 116 -14.06 -3.15 12.66
CA VAL A 116 -14.98 -2.89 11.53
C VAL A 116 -14.36 -1.94 10.52
N ALA A 117 -13.73 -0.86 10.97
CA ALA A 117 -13.03 0.07 10.10
C ALA A 117 -11.88 -0.60 9.34
N MET A 118 -11.08 -1.43 10.02
CA MET A 118 -10.02 -2.21 9.37
C MET A 118 -10.58 -3.16 8.32
N HIS A 119 -11.71 -3.82 8.59
CA HIS A 119 -12.38 -4.67 7.63
C HIS A 119 -12.90 -3.90 6.42
N ILE A 120 -13.53 -2.74 6.63
CA ILE A 120 -14.00 -1.88 5.53
C ILE A 120 -12.82 -1.38 4.69
N ALA A 121 -11.72 -0.98 5.32
CA ALA A 121 -10.50 -0.55 4.62
C ALA A 121 -9.90 -1.69 3.78
N ASP A 122 -9.87 -2.92 4.31
CA ASP A 122 -9.50 -4.10 3.53
C ASP A 122 -10.46 -4.29 2.34
N VAL A 123 -11.77 -4.31 2.57
CA VAL A 123 -12.78 -4.46 1.52
C VAL A 123 -12.58 -3.43 0.41
N LEU A 124 -12.39 -2.15 0.75
CA LEU A 124 -12.15 -1.08 -0.23
C LEU A 124 -10.81 -1.26 -0.97
N ALA A 125 -9.75 -1.65 -0.27
CA ALA A 125 -8.44 -1.89 -0.88
C ALA A 125 -8.47 -3.09 -1.87
N PHE A 126 -9.31 -4.10 -1.61
CA PHE A 126 -9.33 -5.38 -2.35
C PHE A 126 -10.54 -5.61 -3.25
N GLN A 127 -11.61 -4.79 -3.19
CA GLN A 127 -12.85 -5.04 -3.95
C GLN A 127 -12.71 -4.89 -5.47
N ASP A 128 -11.93 -3.92 -5.95
CA ASP A 128 -11.74 -3.77 -7.40
C ASP A 128 -10.76 -4.82 -7.93
N GLU A 129 -11.21 -5.61 -8.91
CA GLU A 129 -10.35 -6.50 -9.71
C GLU A 129 -9.31 -5.65 -10.46
N LEU A 130 -8.04 -5.94 -10.18
CA LEU A 130 -6.85 -5.23 -10.67
C LEU A 130 -6.61 -5.41 -12.18
#